data_AF-A0A0M4HFE3-F1
#
_entry.id   AF-A0A0M4HFE3-F1
#
_cell.length_a   1.000
_cell.length_b   1.000
_cell.length_c   1.000
_cell.angle_alpha   90.00
_cell.angle_beta   90.00
_cell.angle_gamma   90.00
#
_symmetry.space_group_name_H-M   'P 1'
#
loop_
_entity.id
_entity.type
_entity.pdbx_description
1 polymer ?
#
loop_
_entity_poly.entity_id
_entity_poly.type
_entity_poly.pdbx_seq_one_letter_code
_entity_poly.pdbx_strand_id
1 'polypeptide(L)'
;MTDAVNASLVGSIQQRKIVRIDKKGNPEDFWMPAPVPAPDMQWGQQQLPVLGEVRALGIDAAHRSLWACATGWGPQGKRSGIWEFDSQSGFLRQLGFVNDTAQHLLNALAVSSKGVAYATDLKTGAIYRLRTNQPPEEELEAWLPAGTFAAPSGICLSDDNRTLYVADTRGIFSVNLTSKQMMPVSATETLDLNQLKSLSYYKGALISIQDNGAPRILRFQLDASRQRITGTQILETTRSETSAGPASGIVVGDDFYYIANSHQSVVIKPGEAPALPAAEVAEPIVIRLSLL
;
A
#
# COMPACT_ATOMS: atom_id res chain seq x y z
N MET A 1 -1.82 -5.73 26.15
CA MET A 1 -0.77 -5.31 25.21
C MET A 1 -0.62 -6.33 24.06
N THR A 2 -1.72 -6.94 23.59
CA THR A 2 -1.69 -8.11 22.68
C THR A 2 -2.87 -8.17 21.69
N ASP A 3 -3.79 -7.19 21.72
CA ASP A 3 -5.01 -7.26 20.91
C ASP A 3 -4.96 -6.45 19.60
N ALA A 4 -4.06 -5.47 19.48
CA ALA A 4 -3.92 -4.67 18.26
C ALA A 4 -3.12 -5.38 17.15
N VAL A 5 -2.43 -6.49 17.46
CA VAL A 5 -1.56 -7.23 16.51
C VAL A 5 -2.30 -8.39 15.81
N ASN A 6 -3.54 -8.68 16.20
CA ASN A 6 -4.28 -9.87 15.74
C ASN A 6 -5.58 -9.55 14.96
N ALA A 7 -5.70 -8.34 14.42
CA ALA A 7 -6.80 -7.95 13.55
C ALA A 7 -6.24 -7.52 12.18
N SER A 8 -6.78 -8.06 11.09
CA SER A 8 -6.38 -7.69 9.74
C SER A 8 -7.19 -6.48 9.28
N LEU A 9 -6.54 -5.44 8.76
CA LEU A 9 -7.23 -4.24 8.24
C LEU A 9 -7.27 -4.27 6.71
N VAL A 10 -8.44 -4.01 6.14
CA VAL A 10 -8.67 -3.97 4.68
C VAL A 10 -9.21 -2.59 4.30
N GLY A 11 -8.57 -1.95 3.31
CA GLY A 11 -9.07 -0.72 2.70
C GLY A 11 -10.11 -1.05 1.61
N SER A 12 -11.25 -0.38 1.63
CA SER A 12 -12.25 -0.46 0.57
C SER A 12 -12.15 0.76 -0.34
N ILE A 13 -11.71 0.54 -1.59
CA ILE A 13 -11.55 1.58 -2.61
C ILE A 13 -12.89 2.28 -2.87
N GLN A 14 -13.94 1.51 -3.13
CA GLN A 14 -15.23 2.04 -3.56
C GLN A 14 -16.09 2.57 -2.42
N GLN A 15 -15.96 1.99 -1.21
CA GLN A 15 -16.72 2.42 -0.05
C GLN A 15 -16.00 3.50 0.79
N ARG A 16 -14.77 3.86 0.41
CA ARG A 16 -13.95 4.91 1.07
C ARG A 16 -13.85 4.69 2.58
N LYS A 17 -13.59 3.44 2.98
CA LYS A 17 -13.53 3.05 4.40
C LYS A 17 -12.40 2.07 4.67
N ILE A 18 -12.06 1.96 5.95
CA ILE A 18 -11.16 0.92 6.47
C ILE A 18 -12.01 -0.02 7.30
N VAL A 19 -11.90 -1.31 7.00
CA VAL A 19 -12.61 -2.38 7.69
C VAL A 19 -11.57 -3.16 8.52
N ARG A 20 -11.90 -3.43 9.78
CA ARG A 20 -11.15 -4.34 10.65
C ARG A 20 -11.80 -5.70 10.60
N ILE A 21 -11.01 -6.73 10.36
CA ILE A 21 -11.41 -8.12 10.46
C ILE A 21 -11.01 -8.62 11.84
N ASP A 22 -12.00 -9.04 12.63
CA ASP A 22 -11.76 -9.58 13.97
C ASP A 22 -11.08 -10.96 13.93
N LYS A 23 -10.73 -11.50 15.12
CA LYS A 23 -10.07 -12.81 15.26
C LYS A 23 -10.88 -13.99 14.72
N LYS A 24 -12.18 -13.81 14.48
CA LYS A 24 -13.11 -14.81 13.95
C LYS A 24 -13.38 -14.62 12.45
N GLY A 25 -12.78 -13.60 11.82
CA GLY A 25 -13.00 -13.28 10.42
C GLY A 25 -14.16 -12.33 10.17
N ASN A 26 -14.81 -11.78 11.21
CA ASN A 26 -15.95 -10.88 11.01
C ASN A 26 -15.47 -9.46 10.66
N PRO A 27 -16.05 -8.82 9.63
CA PRO A 27 -15.77 -7.44 9.32
C PRO A 27 -16.48 -6.47 10.27
N GLU A 28 -15.74 -5.50 10.79
CA GLU A 28 -16.22 -4.34 11.54
C GLU A 28 -15.69 -3.07 10.88
N ASP A 29 -16.53 -2.04 10.73
CA ASP A 29 -16.06 -0.74 10.25
C ASP A 29 -15.06 -0.17 11.27
N PHE A 30 -13.79 -0.12 10.89
CA PHE A 30 -12.75 0.53 11.69
C PHE A 30 -12.88 2.05 11.55
N TRP A 31 -13.40 2.50 10.41
CA TRP A 31 -13.47 3.90 10.08
C TRP A 31 -14.52 4.22 8.99
N MET A 32 -15.15 5.40 9.06
CA MET A 32 -16.21 5.91 8.16
C MET A 32 -15.77 7.19 7.43
N PRO A 33 -16.27 7.51 6.20
CA PRO A 33 -15.73 8.49 5.23
C PRO A 33 -15.31 9.88 5.73
N ALA A 34 -15.74 10.28 6.93
CA ALA A 34 -15.27 11.46 7.64
C ALA A 34 -14.39 11.07 8.86
N PRO A 35 -13.05 11.15 8.78
CA PRO A 35 -12.18 11.00 9.93
C PRO A 35 -12.57 11.92 11.06
N VAL A 36 -12.63 11.38 12.26
CA VAL A 36 -12.71 12.18 13.48
C VAL A 36 -11.29 12.58 13.86
N PRO A 37 -10.97 13.88 13.87
CA PRO A 37 -9.68 14.35 14.36
C PRO A 37 -9.44 14.00 15.82
N ALA A 38 -8.18 13.86 16.22
CA ALA A 38 -7.80 13.84 17.62
C ALA A 38 -8.26 15.14 18.34
N PRO A 39 -8.73 15.07 19.61
CA PRO A 39 -9.36 16.22 20.30
C PRO A 39 -8.49 17.47 20.46
N ASP A 40 -7.18 17.34 20.39
CA ASP A 40 -6.17 18.38 20.59
C ASP A 40 -5.60 18.95 19.29
N MET A 41 -6.01 18.43 18.12
CA MET A 41 -5.55 18.91 16.81
C MET A 41 -6.39 20.08 16.29
N GLN A 42 -5.75 21.22 16.06
CA GLN A 42 -6.32 22.34 15.30
C GLN A 42 -5.92 22.19 13.83
N TRP A 43 -6.86 22.35 12.89
CA TRP A 43 -6.50 22.36 11.46
C TRP A 43 -6.89 23.65 10.76
N GLY A 44 -6.05 24.05 9.79
CA GLY A 44 -6.29 25.21 8.93
C GLY A 44 -7.59 25.09 8.12
N GLN A 45 -8.18 26.23 7.74
CA GLN A 45 -9.51 26.40 7.12
C GLN A 45 -9.76 25.73 5.74
N GLN A 46 -8.98 24.71 5.34
CA GLN A 46 -9.23 23.90 4.13
C GLN A 46 -9.69 22.46 4.43
N GLN A 47 -10.19 22.20 5.63
CA GLN A 47 -10.70 20.89 6.04
C GLN A 47 -12.01 20.52 5.33
N LEU A 48 -12.03 19.38 4.64
CA LEU A 48 -12.95 18.34 5.08
C LEU A 48 -12.20 17.02 5.19
N PRO A 49 -12.46 16.27 6.26
CA PRO A 49 -11.77 15.04 6.57
C PRO A 49 -12.42 14.03 5.60
N VAL A 50 -11.87 13.80 4.41
CA VAL A 50 -12.45 12.84 3.48
C VAL A 50 -11.34 11.93 3.01
N LEU A 51 -11.40 10.69 3.47
CA LEU A 51 -10.57 9.65 2.90
C LEU A 51 -11.14 9.35 1.51
N GLY A 52 -10.28 9.49 0.51
CA GLY A 52 -10.65 9.16 -0.86
C GLY A 52 -10.71 7.64 -1.08
N GLU A 53 -10.35 7.22 -2.27
CA GLU A 53 -10.15 5.82 -2.62
C GLU A 53 -8.92 5.29 -1.88
N VAL A 54 -9.11 4.50 -0.82
CA VAL A 54 -8.01 3.90 -0.05
C VAL A 54 -7.32 2.84 -0.91
N ARG A 55 -6.05 3.07 -1.25
CA ARG A 55 -5.29 2.19 -2.15
C ARG A 55 -4.40 1.22 -1.40
N ALA A 56 -3.80 1.65 -0.30
CA ALA A 56 -2.99 0.80 0.56
C ALA A 56 -3.04 1.23 2.04
N LEU A 57 -2.75 0.28 2.91
CA LEU A 57 -2.65 0.44 4.36
C LEU A 57 -1.29 -0.07 4.85
N GLY A 58 -0.81 0.46 5.96
CA GLY A 58 0.40 -0.01 6.64
C GLY A 58 0.30 0.26 8.14
N ILE A 59 0.82 -0.66 8.95
CA ILE A 59 0.79 -0.55 10.41
C ILE A 59 2.19 -0.27 10.93
N ASP A 60 2.29 0.67 11.86
CA ASP A 60 3.46 0.86 12.71
C ASP A 60 3.08 0.60 14.16
N ALA A 61 3.36 -0.62 14.63
CA ALA A 61 3.03 -1.03 15.98
C ALA A 61 3.80 -0.23 17.05
N ALA A 62 5.03 0.23 16.75
CA ALA A 62 5.86 0.96 17.70
C ALA A 62 5.25 2.32 18.06
N HIS A 63 4.60 2.96 17.09
CA HIS A 63 3.95 4.26 17.27
C HIS A 63 2.42 4.17 17.45
N ARG A 64 1.86 2.95 17.46
CA ARG A 64 0.40 2.70 17.42
C ARG A 64 -0.28 3.44 16.26
N SER A 65 0.34 3.37 15.09
CA SER A 65 -0.12 4.09 13.92
C SER A 65 -0.67 3.14 12.87
N LEU A 66 -1.82 3.50 12.32
CA LEU A 66 -2.34 2.97 11.07
C LEU A 66 -2.18 4.03 10.00
N TRP A 67 -1.44 3.72 8.96
CA TRP A 67 -1.23 4.60 7.83
C TRP A 67 -2.08 4.15 6.65
N ALA A 68 -2.56 5.11 5.88
CA ALA A 68 -3.27 4.87 4.64
C ALA A 68 -2.76 5.80 3.55
N CYS A 69 -2.66 5.32 2.31
CA CYS A 69 -2.60 6.19 1.15
C CYS A 69 -3.92 6.13 0.38
N ALA A 70 -4.37 7.29 -0.07
CA ALA A 70 -5.62 7.40 -0.81
C ALA A 70 -5.53 8.47 -1.91
N THR A 71 -6.40 8.34 -2.89
CA THR A 71 -6.52 9.22 -4.05
C THR A 71 -7.97 9.64 -4.29
N GLY A 72 -8.27 10.40 -5.34
CA GLY A 72 -9.64 10.57 -5.79
C GLY A 72 -10.48 11.54 -4.94
N TRP A 73 -9.85 12.41 -4.14
CA TRP A 73 -10.56 13.33 -3.24
C TRP A 73 -10.26 14.81 -3.55
N GLY A 74 -10.91 15.72 -2.82
CA GLY A 74 -10.70 17.18 -2.96
C GLY A 74 -11.27 17.77 -4.28
N PRO A 75 -10.91 19.02 -4.62
CA PRO A 75 -11.40 19.67 -5.84
C PRO A 75 -11.14 18.81 -7.09
N GLN A 76 -12.19 18.60 -7.88
CA GLN A 76 -12.18 17.74 -9.08
C GLN A 76 -11.79 16.26 -8.84
N GLY A 77 -11.71 15.79 -7.59
CA GLY A 77 -11.35 14.40 -7.27
C GLY A 77 -9.91 14.04 -7.65
N LYS A 78 -8.97 15.00 -7.64
CA LYS A 78 -7.60 14.79 -8.12
C LYS A 78 -6.54 14.74 -7.02
N ARG A 79 -6.90 14.95 -5.75
CA ARG A 79 -5.92 14.94 -4.66
C ARG A 79 -5.53 13.51 -4.30
N SER A 80 -4.26 13.35 -3.95
CA SER A 80 -3.71 12.13 -3.36
C SER A 80 -2.92 12.49 -2.11
N GLY A 81 -2.88 11.60 -1.13
CA GLY A 81 -2.20 11.86 0.14
C GLY A 81 -1.94 10.62 0.97
N ILE A 82 -1.39 10.86 2.15
CA ILE A 82 -1.12 9.89 3.21
C ILE A 82 -1.81 10.38 4.48
N TRP A 83 -2.50 9.48 5.17
CA TRP A 83 -3.13 9.70 6.47
C TRP A 83 -2.49 8.80 7.51
N GLU A 84 -2.37 9.30 8.73
CA GLU A 84 -1.99 8.54 9.91
C GLU A 84 -3.12 8.59 10.94
N PHE A 85 -3.54 7.42 11.39
CA PHE A 85 -4.55 7.23 12.41
C PHE A 85 -3.93 6.55 13.64
N ASP A 86 -4.52 6.77 14.80
CA ASP A 86 -4.32 5.89 15.94
C ASP A 86 -4.88 4.50 15.60
N SER A 87 -4.04 3.46 15.66
CA SER A 87 -4.43 2.11 15.27
C SER A 87 -5.41 1.41 16.24
N GLN A 88 -5.67 2.01 17.40
CA GLN A 88 -6.61 1.49 18.39
C GLN A 88 -7.96 2.22 18.34
N SER A 89 -7.94 3.55 18.38
CA SER A 89 -9.15 4.38 18.42
C SER A 89 -9.67 4.78 17.05
N GLY A 90 -8.84 4.68 16.00
CA GLY A 90 -9.18 5.15 14.66
C GLY A 90 -9.16 6.67 14.50
N PHE A 91 -8.72 7.42 15.51
CA PHE A 91 -8.63 8.88 15.42
C PHE A 91 -7.58 9.29 14.41
N LEU A 92 -7.92 10.25 13.56
CA LEU A 92 -6.98 10.86 12.64
C LEU A 92 -5.97 11.69 13.44
N ARG A 93 -4.70 11.31 13.34
CA ARG A 93 -3.58 12.02 13.98
C ARG A 93 -3.01 13.07 13.06
N GLN A 94 -2.76 12.74 11.80
CA GLN A 94 -2.20 13.69 10.82
C GLN A 94 -2.48 13.23 9.38
N LEU A 95 -2.28 14.13 8.42
CA LEU A 95 -2.29 13.82 7.00
C LEU A 95 -1.35 14.75 6.25
N GLY A 96 -0.86 14.29 5.10
CA GLY A 96 -0.13 15.09 4.13
C GLY A 96 -0.66 14.79 2.72
N PHE A 97 -0.78 15.81 1.89
CA PHE A 97 -1.26 15.66 0.51
C PHE A 97 -0.32 16.35 -0.47
N VAL A 98 -0.35 15.87 -1.71
CA VAL A 98 0.44 16.46 -2.79
C VAL A 98 -0.19 17.79 -3.20
N ASN A 99 0.61 18.86 -3.17
CA ASN A 99 0.20 20.25 -3.41
C ASN A 99 0.70 20.78 -4.76
N ASP A 100 0.34 20.10 -5.84
CA ASP A 100 0.62 20.60 -7.19
C ASP A 100 -0.56 20.33 -8.14
N THR A 101 -0.38 20.68 -9.42
CA THR A 101 -1.42 20.58 -10.46
C THR A 101 -1.38 19.29 -11.28
N ALA A 102 -0.35 18.46 -11.08
CA ALA A 102 -0.20 17.20 -11.78
C ALA A 102 -1.25 16.18 -11.31
N GLN A 103 -1.46 15.16 -12.14
CA GLN A 103 -2.32 14.05 -11.77
C GLN A 103 -1.51 13.03 -10.97
N HIS A 104 -1.90 12.83 -9.72
CA HIS A 104 -1.28 11.86 -8.83
C HIS A 104 -2.14 10.61 -8.65
N LEU A 105 -1.48 9.49 -8.41
CA LEU A 105 -2.14 8.24 -8.04
C LEU A 105 -1.30 7.51 -7.00
N LEU A 106 -1.43 7.91 -5.74
CA LEU A 106 -0.77 7.20 -4.64
C LEU A 106 -1.36 5.78 -4.53
N ASN A 107 -0.52 4.76 -4.70
CA ASN A 107 -0.98 3.40 -4.98
C ASN A 107 -0.58 2.38 -3.92
N ALA A 108 0.69 2.35 -3.52
CA ALA A 108 1.20 1.41 -2.53
C ALA A 108 1.89 2.16 -1.39
N LEU A 109 2.03 1.50 -0.24
CA LEU A 109 2.52 2.10 0.99
C LEU A 109 3.46 1.13 1.72
N ALA A 110 4.63 1.63 2.16
CA ALA A 110 5.52 0.94 3.07
C ALA A 110 5.75 1.82 4.31
N VAL A 111 5.67 1.24 5.50
CA VAL A 111 5.82 1.96 6.77
C VAL A 111 6.99 1.38 7.54
N SER A 112 7.94 2.24 7.91
CA SER A 112 9.09 1.86 8.72
C SER A 112 8.74 1.84 10.20
N SER A 113 9.46 1.04 10.98
CA SER A 113 9.34 1.03 12.45
C SER A 113 9.82 2.33 13.12
N LYS A 114 10.28 3.31 12.34
CA LYS A 114 10.71 4.64 12.78
C LYS A 114 9.60 5.69 12.57
N GLY A 115 8.36 5.28 12.30
CA GLY A 115 7.26 6.20 12.06
C GLY A 115 7.39 6.95 10.74
N VAL A 116 7.88 6.29 9.68
CA VAL A 116 8.00 6.91 8.35
C VAL A 116 7.23 6.10 7.32
N ALA A 117 6.24 6.72 6.69
CA ALA A 117 5.48 6.18 5.59
C ALA A 117 6.06 6.61 4.25
N TYR A 118 6.19 5.67 3.32
CA TYR A 118 6.63 5.88 1.94
C TYR A 118 5.54 5.40 0.98
N ALA A 119 5.06 6.28 0.11
CA ALA A 119 3.99 5.95 -0.84
C ALA A 119 4.48 6.07 -2.28
N THR A 120 4.13 5.10 -3.12
CA THR A 120 4.39 5.18 -4.56
C THR A 120 3.36 6.07 -5.24
N ASP A 121 3.78 6.91 -6.17
CA ASP A 121 2.88 7.57 -7.11
C ASP A 121 2.96 6.88 -8.47
N LEU A 122 1.91 6.12 -8.80
CA LEU A 122 1.83 5.32 -10.02
C LEU A 122 1.84 6.18 -11.29
N LYS A 123 1.42 7.46 -11.21
CA LYS A 123 1.34 8.35 -12.38
C LYS A 123 2.65 9.06 -12.65
N THR A 124 3.25 9.64 -11.61
CA THR A 124 4.45 10.48 -11.77
C THR A 124 5.76 9.71 -11.58
N GLY A 125 5.73 8.55 -10.95
CA GLY A 125 6.94 7.79 -10.62
C GLY A 125 7.71 8.29 -9.40
N ALA A 126 7.13 9.23 -8.64
CA ALA A 126 7.70 9.72 -7.39
C ALA A 126 7.48 8.73 -6.24
N ILE A 127 8.30 8.85 -5.19
CA ILE A 127 8.02 8.26 -3.87
C ILE A 127 7.81 9.40 -2.88
N TYR A 128 6.62 9.49 -2.32
CA TYR A 128 6.26 10.47 -1.30
C TYR A 128 6.54 9.93 0.10
N ARG A 129 6.85 10.83 1.03
CA ARG A 129 7.15 10.50 2.42
C ARG A 129 6.37 11.38 3.39
N LEU A 130 5.86 10.76 4.45
CA LEU A 130 5.33 11.43 5.63
C LEU A 130 5.90 10.79 6.90
N ARG A 131 6.31 11.61 7.87
CA ARG A 131 6.79 11.14 9.18
C ARG A 131 5.73 11.33 10.24
N THR A 132 5.67 10.43 11.21
CA THR A 132 4.82 10.58 12.40
C THR A 132 5.22 11.86 13.14
N ASN A 133 4.23 12.59 13.64
CA ASN A 133 4.42 13.89 14.30
C ASN A 133 5.18 14.92 13.44
N GLN A 134 4.99 14.87 12.12
CA GLN A 134 5.53 15.91 11.24
C GLN A 134 4.76 17.23 11.50
N PRO A 135 5.43 18.39 11.58
CA PRO A 135 4.74 19.65 11.79
C PRO A 135 3.65 19.88 10.74
N PRO A 136 2.44 20.34 11.11
CA PRO A 136 1.32 20.51 10.18
C PRO A 136 1.59 21.44 8.98
N GLU A 137 2.55 22.36 9.14
CA GLU A 137 3.02 23.27 8.11
C GLU A 137 3.97 22.62 7.08
N GLU A 138 4.54 21.45 7.40
CA GLU A 138 5.39 20.72 6.48
C GLU A 138 4.53 19.87 5.52
N GLU A 139 4.65 20.17 4.23
CA GLU A 139 3.95 19.44 3.18
C GLU A 139 4.43 17.99 3.03
N LEU A 140 3.65 17.20 2.28
CA LEU A 140 4.05 15.84 1.91
C LEU A 140 5.30 15.88 1.02
N GLU A 141 6.39 15.28 1.49
CA GLU A 141 7.68 15.39 0.81
C GLU A 141 7.78 14.42 -0.37
N ALA A 142 8.14 14.92 -1.55
CA ALA A 142 8.62 14.10 -2.67
C ALA A 142 10.03 13.55 -2.38
N TRP A 143 10.11 12.52 -1.53
CA TRP A 143 11.37 11.96 -1.04
C TRP A 143 12.27 11.45 -2.17
N LEU A 144 11.67 10.82 -3.20
CA LEU A 144 12.27 10.63 -4.51
C LEU A 144 11.41 11.36 -5.56
N PRO A 145 12.01 12.15 -6.45
CA PRO A 145 11.28 13.02 -7.37
C PRO A 145 10.53 12.23 -8.44
N ALA A 146 9.58 12.90 -9.11
CA ALA A 146 8.91 12.38 -10.29
C ALA A 146 9.91 11.93 -11.37
N GLY A 147 9.54 10.90 -12.14
CA GLY A 147 10.40 10.28 -13.15
C GLY A 147 11.42 9.28 -12.62
N THR A 148 11.55 9.10 -11.30
CA THR A 148 12.46 8.09 -10.71
C THR A 148 12.03 6.66 -11.09
N PHE A 149 10.74 6.37 -10.96
CA PHE A 149 10.14 5.07 -11.27
C PHE A 149 9.18 5.10 -12.45
N ALA A 150 9.02 3.98 -13.15
CA ALA A 150 8.08 3.82 -14.25
C ALA A 150 6.83 3.07 -13.77
N ALA A 151 5.78 3.81 -13.40
CA ALA A 151 4.56 3.27 -12.81
C ALA A 151 4.80 2.30 -11.62
N PRO A 152 5.37 2.79 -10.51
CA PRO A 152 5.69 1.98 -9.33
C PRO A 152 4.43 1.42 -8.65
N SER A 153 4.24 0.11 -8.74
CA SER A 153 3.05 -0.60 -8.28
C SER A 153 3.20 -1.19 -6.89
N GLY A 154 4.39 -1.64 -6.51
CA GLY A 154 4.68 -2.28 -5.22
C GLY A 154 5.82 -1.62 -4.48
N ILE A 155 5.75 -1.61 -3.14
CA ILE A 155 6.79 -1.05 -2.27
C ILE A 155 6.84 -1.81 -0.95
N CYS A 156 8.04 -2.08 -0.43
CA CYS A 156 8.21 -2.64 0.91
C CYS A 156 9.57 -2.27 1.50
N LEU A 157 9.72 -2.42 2.82
CA LEU A 157 10.98 -2.21 3.53
C LEU A 157 11.61 -3.54 3.93
N SER A 158 12.92 -3.58 3.91
CA SER A 158 13.70 -4.62 4.61
C SER A 158 13.50 -4.54 6.13
N ASP A 159 13.62 -5.67 6.83
CA ASP A 159 13.41 -5.79 8.28
C ASP A 159 14.29 -4.83 9.11
N ASP A 160 15.48 -4.47 8.63
CA ASP A 160 16.40 -3.55 9.32
C ASP A 160 16.14 -2.06 9.01
N ASN A 161 15.11 -1.76 8.20
CA ASN A 161 14.75 -0.42 7.76
C ASN A 161 15.92 0.34 7.12
N ARG A 162 16.77 -0.35 6.33
CA ARG A 162 17.87 0.29 5.57
C ARG A 162 17.60 0.38 4.08
N THR A 163 16.85 -0.58 3.55
CA THR A 163 16.54 -0.69 2.13
C THR A 163 15.03 -0.64 1.90
N LEU A 164 14.62 0.22 0.97
CA LEU A 164 13.28 0.24 0.39
C LEU A 164 13.32 -0.49 -0.96
N TYR A 165 12.46 -1.48 -1.15
CA TYR A 165 12.28 -2.14 -2.43
C TYR A 165 11.07 -1.58 -3.14
N VAL A 166 11.21 -1.29 -4.43
CA VAL A 166 10.15 -0.74 -5.28
C VAL A 166 10.05 -1.60 -6.53
N ALA A 167 8.85 -2.10 -6.82
CA ALA A 167 8.52 -2.74 -8.10
C ALA A 167 7.90 -1.70 -9.02
N ASP A 168 8.40 -1.65 -10.25
CA ASP A 168 7.85 -0.85 -11.33
C ASP A 168 7.84 -1.65 -12.64
N THR A 169 7.46 -1.05 -13.76
CA THR A 169 7.35 -1.78 -15.04
C THR A 169 8.67 -2.29 -15.61
N ARG A 170 9.81 -1.87 -15.06
CA ARG A 170 11.17 -2.29 -15.46
C ARG A 170 11.72 -3.41 -14.57
N GLY A 171 11.04 -3.74 -13.47
CA GLY A 171 11.43 -4.78 -12.51
C GLY A 171 11.45 -4.27 -11.07
N ILE A 172 12.33 -4.86 -10.26
CA ILE A 172 12.48 -4.51 -8.84
C ILE A 172 13.76 -3.69 -8.64
N PHE A 173 13.66 -2.63 -7.84
CA PHE A 173 14.78 -1.78 -7.45
C PHE A 173 14.92 -1.78 -5.94
N SER A 174 16.16 -1.72 -5.48
CA SER A 174 16.52 -1.43 -4.10
C SER A 174 16.94 0.03 -3.99
N VAL A 175 16.50 0.71 -2.93
CA VAL A 175 16.88 2.09 -2.62
C VAL A 175 17.43 2.12 -1.21
N ASN A 176 18.65 2.62 -1.05
CA ASN A 176 19.21 2.91 0.27
C ASN A 176 18.48 4.11 0.89
N LEU A 177 17.87 3.93 2.07
CA LEU A 177 17.05 4.98 2.68
C LEU A 177 17.84 6.23 3.10
N THR A 178 19.16 6.12 3.30
CA THR A 178 20.02 7.23 3.72
C THR A 178 20.61 7.96 2.53
N SER A 179 21.30 7.23 1.64
CA SER A 179 21.97 7.85 0.48
C SER A 179 21.03 8.12 -0.70
N LYS A 180 19.80 7.56 -0.68
CA LYS A 180 18.85 7.53 -1.80
C LYS A 180 19.39 6.84 -3.05
N GLN A 181 20.52 6.13 -2.95
CA GLN A 181 21.08 5.39 -4.08
C GLN A 181 20.13 4.26 -4.47
N MET A 182 19.72 4.27 -5.74
CA MET A 182 18.86 3.26 -6.34
C MET A 182 19.70 2.29 -7.17
N MET A 183 19.43 1.00 -7.04
CA MET A 183 20.05 -0.05 -7.86
C MET A 183 19.00 -1.09 -8.26
N PRO A 184 19.02 -1.59 -9.51
CA PRO A 184 18.18 -2.70 -9.90
C PRO A 184 18.54 -3.94 -9.06
N VAL A 185 17.52 -4.66 -8.61
CA VAL A 185 17.71 -5.98 -8.00
C VAL A 185 17.94 -6.96 -9.14
N SER A 186 19.17 -7.45 -9.25
CA SER A 186 19.56 -8.40 -10.30
C SER A 186 18.94 -9.78 -10.04
N ALA A 187 18.90 -10.63 -11.06
CA ALA A 187 18.51 -12.02 -10.93
C ALA A 187 19.58 -12.92 -11.53
N THR A 188 19.79 -14.09 -10.93
CA THR A 188 20.81 -15.05 -11.39
C THR A 188 20.39 -15.73 -12.69
N GLU A 189 19.09 -15.87 -12.90
CA GLU A 189 18.45 -16.38 -14.11
C GLU A 189 17.60 -15.28 -14.74
N THR A 190 17.22 -15.44 -16.02
CA THR A 190 16.26 -14.55 -16.66
C THR A 190 14.88 -14.77 -16.04
N LEU A 191 14.46 -13.84 -15.17
CA LEU A 191 13.15 -13.86 -14.51
C LEU A 191 12.18 -12.87 -15.16
N ASP A 192 10.91 -13.26 -15.26
CA ASP A 192 9.83 -12.33 -15.60
C ASP A 192 9.42 -11.53 -14.36
N LEU A 193 9.99 -10.33 -14.23
CA LEU A 193 9.66 -9.37 -13.17
C LEU A 193 8.64 -8.31 -13.62
N ASN A 194 7.91 -8.55 -14.71
CA ASN A 194 6.90 -7.62 -15.21
C ASN A 194 5.57 -7.77 -14.46
N GLN A 195 4.74 -6.72 -14.46
CA GLN A 195 3.36 -6.76 -13.93
C GLN A 195 3.23 -7.25 -12.48
N LEU A 196 4.26 -7.00 -11.67
CA LEU A 196 4.16 -7.13 -10.21
C LEU A 196 3.16 -6.07 -9.70
N LYS A 197 2.25 -6.46 -8.81
CA LYS A 197 1.18 -5.60 -8.29
C LYS A 197 1.45 -5.08 -6.90
N SER A 198 2.20 -5.83 -6.09
CA SER A 198 2.54 -5.50 -4.71
C SER A 198 3.90 -6.10 -4.35
N LEU A 199 4.51 -5.59 -3.28
CA LEU A 199 5.71 -6.20 -2.69
C LEU A 199 5.53 -6.31 -1.17
N SER A 200 6.07 -7.38 -0.60
CA SER A 200 6.27 -7.54 0.84
C SER A 200 7.65 -8.14 1.09
N TYR A 201 8.28 -7.79 2.19
CA TYR A 201 9.56 -8.38 2.61
C TYR A 201 9.30 -9.44 3.67
N TYR A 202 10.00 -10.57 3.60
CA TYR A 202 9.94 -11.63 4.61
C TYR A 202 11.28 -12.37 4.68
N LYS A 203 12.00 -12.23 5.79
CA LYS A 203 13.20 -13.04 6.13
C LYS A 203 14.20 -13.19 4.97
N GLY A 204 14.56 -12.09 4.30
CA GLY A 204 15.51 -12.15 3.20
C GLY A 204 14.90 -12.47 1.83
N ALA A 205 13.58 -12.55 1.72
CA ALA A 205 12.87 -12.74 0.46
C ALA A 205 11.89 -11.59 0.18
N LEU A 206 11.59 -11.39 -1.09
CA LEU A 206 10.48 -10.54 -1.55
C LEU A 206 9.31 -11.43 -1.93
N ILE A 207 8.13 -11.14 -1.40
CA ILE A 207 6.87 -11.75 -1.79
C ILE A 207 6.14 -10.77 -2.69
N SER A 208 5.62 -11.24 -3.82
CA SER A 208 4.91 -10.41 -4.79
C SER A 208 3.69 -11.12 -5.32
N ILE A 209 2.62 -10.34 -5.54
CA ILE A 209 1.55 -10.75 -6.45
C ILE A 209 1.97 -10.33 -7.85
N GLN A 210 1.90 -11.23 -8.81
CA GLN A 210 2.10 -10.95 -10.22
C GLN A 210 0.84 -11.33 -10.99
N ASP A 211 0.39 -10.45 -11.85
CA ASP A 211 -0.76 -10.71 -12.71
C ASP A 211 -0.43 -10.40 -14.16
N ASN A 212 -0.27 -11.46 -14.94
CA ASN A 212 -0.05 -11.42 -16.38
C ASN A 212 -1.12 -12.23 -17.14
N GLY A 213 -2.35 -12.23 -16.62
CA GLY A 213 -3.48 -13.03 -17.12
C GLY A 213 -3.71 -14.33 -16.36
N ALA A 214 -2.72 -14.76 -15.56
CA ALA A 214 -2.84 -15.85 -14.59
C ALA A 214 -2.21 -15.40 -13.27
N PRO A 215 -2.98 -14.84 -12.31
CA PRO A 215 -2.40 -14.27 -11.12
C PRO A 215 -1.74 -15.33 -10.24
N ARG A 216 -0.55 -15.00 -9.75
CA ARG A 216 0.29 -15.88 -8.93
C ARG A 216 0.96 -15.10 -7.81
N ILE A 217 1.21 -15.81 -6.72
CA ILE A 217 1.97 -15.31 -5.58
C ILE A 217 3.36 -15.93 -5.64
N LEU A 218 4.37 -15.07 -5.70
CA LEU A 218 5.76 -15.43 -5.89
C LEU A 218 6.58 -15.07 -4.68
N ARG A 219 7.57 -15.90 -4.39
CA ARG A 219 8.67 -15.62 -3.47
C ARG A 219 9.97 -15.54 -4.26
N PHE A 220 10.66 -14.42 -4.13
CA PHE A 220 12.00 -14.18 -4.66
C PHE A 220 13.00 -14.19 -3.51
N GLN A 221 13.80 -15.24 -3.41
CA GLN A 221 14.85 -15.32 -2.39
C GLN A 221 15.99 -14.36 -2.76
N LEU A 222 16.36 -13.47 -1.84
CA LEU A 222 17.52 -12.61 -2.04
C LEU A 222 18.79 -13.26 -1.47
N ASP A 223 19.93 -12.88 -2.03
CA ASP A 223 21.23 -13.18 -1.48
C ASP A 223 21.52 -12.40 -0.18
N ALA A 224 22.65 -12.68 0.45
CA ALA A 224 23.06 -12.00 1.68
C ALA A 224 23.27 -10.48 1.50
N SER A 225 23.65 -10.03 0.30
CA SER A 225 23.75 -8.61 -0.02
C SER A 225 22.38 -7.92 -0.18
N ARG A 226 21.32 -8.72 -0.33
CA ARG A 226 19.94 -8.33 -0.58
C ARG A 226 19.75 -7.50 -1.85
N GLN A 227 20.63 -7.70 -2.84
CA GLN A 227 20.64 -7.00 -4.13
C GLN A 227 20.49 -7.95 -5.32
N ARG A 228 20.45 -9.26 -5.08
CA ARG A 228 20.28 -10.25 -6.13
C ARG A 228 19.28 -11.33 -5.73
N ILE A 229 18.37 -11.65 -6.63
CA ILE A 229 17.46 -12.79 -6.54
C ILE A 229 18.22 -14.07 -6.93
N THR A 230 18.29 -15.00 -6.00
CA THR A 230 18.98 -16.30 -6.15
C THR A 230 18.04 -17.47 -6.36
N GLY A 231 16.73 -17.28 -6.16
CA GLY A 231 15.73 -18.31 -6.39
C GLY A 231 14.33 -17.74 -6.44
N THR A 232 13.46 -18.40 -7.18
CA THR A 232 12.04 -18.04 -7.31
C THR A 232 11.18 -19.25 -6.98
N GLN A 233 10.13 -19.05 -6.19
CA GLN A 233 9.14 -20.06 -5.86
C GLN A 233 7.75 -19.49 -6.11
N ILE A 234 6.89 -20.25 -6.80
CA ILE A 234 5.44 -19.97 -6.84
C ILE A 234 4.84 -20.54 -5.55
N LEU A 235 4.31 -19.66 -4.70
CA LEU A 235 3.63 -20.03 -3.47
C LEU A 235 2.19 -20.45 -3.73
N GLU A 236 1.52 -19.74 -4.63
CA GLU A 236 0.16 -20.05 -5.05
C GLU A 236 -0.10 -19.59 -6.48
N THR A 237 -0.85 -20.38 -7.23
CA THR A 237 -1.49 -19.96 -8.48
C THR A 237 -2.97 -19.75 -8.17
N THR A 238 -3.43 -18.50 -8.17
CA THR A 238 -4.82 -18.23 -7.83
C THR A 238 -5.71 -18.62 -9.01
N ARG A 239 -6.73 -19.44 -8.76
CA ARG A 239 -7.75 -19.74 -9.77
C ARG A 239 -8.69 -18.54 -9.88
N SER A 240 -8.96 -18.12 -11.11
CA SER A 240 -9.84 -17.02 -11.51
C SER A 240 -11.33 -17.25 -11.14
N GLU A 241 -11.63 -17.71 -9.94
CA GLU A 241 -13.02 -17.88 -9.49
C GLU A 241 -13.68 -16.53 -9.17
N THR A 242 -12.87 -15.48 -9.03
CA THR A 242 -13.32 -14.11 -8.80
C THR A 242 -12.86 -13.23 -9.95
N SER A 243 -13.77 -12.48 -10.57
CA SER A 243 -13.55 -11.68 -11.78
C SER A 243 -12.49 -10.57 -11.67
N ALA A 244 -11.98 -10.28 -10.47
CA ALA A 244 -11.09 -9.15 -10.22
C ALA A 244 -9.64 -9.48 -9.81
N GLY A 245 -9.30 -10.74 -9.50
CA GLY A 245 -7.95 -11.17 -9.13
C GLY A 245 -7.34 -10.48 -7.89
N PRO A 246 -6.22 -11.00 -7.35
CA PRO A 246 -5.52 -10.37 -6.24
C PRO A 246 -4.64 -9.20 -6.70
N ALA A 247 -4.59 -8.12 -5.93
CA ALA A 247 -3.78 -6.93 -6.24
C ALA A 247 -2.85 -6.51 -5.11
N SER A 248 -3.17 -6.81 -3.86
CA SER A 248 -2.32 -6.51 -2.71
C SER A 248 -2.37 -7.62 -1.66
N GLY A 249 -1.28 -7.71 -0.91
CA GLY A 249 -1.16 -8.59 0.25
C GLY A 249 -0.11 -8.07 1.21
N ILE A 250 -0.10 -8.63 2.41
CA ILE A 250 0.75 -8.23 3.53
C ILE A 250 1.24 -9.47 4.28
N VAL A 251 2.46 -9.39 4.80
CA VAL A 251 3.03 -10.40 5.69
C VAL A 251 2.68 -10.05 7.14
N VAL A 252 2.13 -11.02 7.87
CA VAL A 252 1.86 -10.93 9.32
C VAL A 252 2.43 -12.18 9.98
N GLY A 253 3.47 -12.02 10.80
CA GLY A 253 4.20 -13.15 11.36
C GLY A 253 4.85 -13.99 10.25
N ASP A 254 4.49 -15.27 10.20
CA ASP A 254 4.97 -16.22 9.20
C ASP A 254 3.91 -16.56 8.13
N ASP A 255 2.92 -15.68 7.97
CA ASP A 255 1.83 -15.86 7.01
C ASP A 255 1.73 -14.65 6.06
N PHE A 256 1.35 -14.92 4.82
CA PHE A 256 0.98 -13.91 3.83
C PHE A 256 -0.54 -13.88 3.67
N TYR A 257 -1.13 -12.70 3.84
CA TYR A 257 -2.56 -12.47 3.68
C TYR A 257 -2.80 -11.62 2.45
N TYR A 258 -3.78 -11.97 1.62
CA TYR A 258 -4.12 -11.20 0.43
C TYR A 258 -5.63 -11.24 0.14
N ILE A 259 -6.11 -10.27 -0.62
CA ILE A 259 -7.51 -10.18 -1.04
C ILE A 259 -7.62 -10.80 -2.43
N ALA A 260 -8.37 -11.89 -2.56
CA ALA A 260 -8.45 -12.69 -3.79
C ALA A 260 -9.30 -12.03 -4.89
N ASN A 261 -10.34 -11.28 -4.52
CA ASN A 261 -11.27 -10.55 -5.39
C ASN A 261 -11.07 -9.04 -5.28
N SER A 262 -9.82 -8.59 -5.35
CA SER A 262 -9.55 -7.16 -5.21
C SER A 262 -10.13 -6.42 -6.41
N HIS A 263 -11.30 -5.80 -6.25
CA HIS A 263 -12.02 -5.03 -7.28
C HIS A 263 -11.27 -3.74 -7.71
N GLN A 264 -9.93 -3.75 -7.72
CA GLN A 264 -9.06 -2.64 -8.12
C GLN A 264 -9.10 -2.35 -9.63
N SER A 265 -9.69 -3.25 -10.43
CA SER A 265 -9.78 -3.11 -11.88
C SER A 265 -11.19 -2.70 -12.31
N VAL A 266 -11.49 -1.40 -12.25
CA VAL A 266 -12.51 -0.79 -13.11
C VAL A 266 -11.81 0.26 -13.96
N VAL A 267 -11.69 0.00 -15.26
CA VAL A 267 -11.20 0.99 -16.23
C VAL A 267 -12.31 2.03 -16.43
N ILE A 268 -12.10 3.24 -15.93
CA ILE A 268 -13.01 4.37 -16.13
C ILE A 268 -12.59 5.10 -17.41
N LYS A 269 -13.46 5.12 -18.43
CA LYS A 269 -13.28 5.98 -19.61
C LYS A 269 -13.58 7.44 -19.23
N PRO A 270 -12.83 8.44 -19.72
CA PRO A 270 -13.13 9.84 -19.45
C PRO A 270 -14.54 10.20 -19.95
N GLY A 271 -15.41 10.65 -19.05
CA GLY A 271 -16.75 11.15 -19.38
C GLY A 271 -17.92 10.22 -19.05
N GLU A 272 -17.68 9.00 -18.55
CA GLU A 272 -18.75 8.09 -18.09
C GLU A 272 -18.81 8.03 -16.57
N ALA A 273 -20.03 8.13 -16.02
CA ALA A 273 -20.29 7.82 -14.61
C ALA A 273 -20.07 6.31 -14.37
N PRO A 274 -19.64 5.89 -13.17
CA PRO A 274 -19.43 4.48 -12.86
C PRO A 274 -20.70 3.68 -13.08
N ALA A 275 -20.68 2.77 -14.06
CA ALA A 275 -21.73 1.78 -14.25
C ALA A 275 -21.34 0.48 -13.53
N LEU A 276 -21.43 0.50 -12.20
CA LEU A 276 -21.84 -0.67 -11.45
C LEU A 276 -23.01 -0.21 -10.58
N PRO A 277 -24.20 -0.85 -10.64
CA PRO A 277 -25.20 -0.63 -9.61
C PRO A 277 -24.51 -0.89 -8.27
N ALA A 278 -24.75 -0.04 -7.27
CA ALA A 278 -24.17 -0.16 -5.93
C ALA A 278 -24.48 -1.49 -5.19
N ALA A 279 -25.08 -2.46 -5.89
CA ALA A 279 -25.60 -3.73 -5.39
C ALA A 279 -24.72 -4.96 -5.68
N GLU A 280 -23.57 -4.88 -6.38
CA GLU A 280 -22.76 -6.08 -6.68
C GLU A 280 -21.24 -5.88 -6.50
N VAL A 281 -20.82 -5.30 -5.38
CA VAL A 281 -19.43 -5.49 -4.90
C VAL A 281 -19.45 -6.69 -3.96
N ALA A 282 -18.91 -7.82 -4.40
CA ALA A 282 -18.79 -8.99 -3.54
C ALA A 282 -17.91 -8.66 -2.32
N GLU A 283 -18.22 -9.25 -1.17
CA GLU A 283 -17.40 -9.08 0.03
C GLU A 283 -15.95 -9.51 -0.22
N PRO A 284 -14.95 -8.82 0.34
CA PRO A 284 -13.55 -9.17 0.13
C PRO A 284 -13.24 -10.56 0.70
N ILE A 285 -12.71 -11.43 -0.15
CA ILE A 285 -12.24 -12.77 0.24
C ILE A 285 -10.77 -12.65 0.63
N VAL A 286 -10.49 -12.79 1.93
CA VAL A 286 -9.12 -12.78 2.46
C VAL A 286 -8.60 -14.21 2.53
N ILE A 287 -7.49 -14.49 1.85
CA ILE A 287 -6.82 -15.79 1.86
C ILE A 287 -5.53 -15.66 2.67
N ARG A 288 -5.21 -16.73 3.42
CA ARG A 288 -3.98 -16.88 4.20
C ARG A 288 -3.10 -17.96 3.57
N LEU A 289 -1.83 -17.65 3.39
CA LEU A 289 -0.78 -18.58 2.96
C LEU A 289 0.32 -18.66 4.01
N SER A 290 0.71 -19.87 4.41
CA SER A 290 1.88 -20.04 5.27
C SER A 290 3.18 -19.81 4.47
N LEU A 291 4.13 -19.13 5.09
CA LEU A 291 5.44 -18.81 4.52
C LEU A 291 6.57 -19.69 5.09
N LEU A 292 6.28 -20.64 5.96
CA LEU A 292 7.24 -21.60 6.49
C LEU A 292 7.54 -22.75 5.52
#